data_AF-A0A2M7I112-F1
#
_entry.id   AF-A0A2M7I112-F1
#
_cell.length_a   1.000
_cell.length_b   1.000
_cell.length_c   1.000
_cell.angle_alpha   90.00
_cell.angle_beta   90.00
_cell.angle_gamma   90.00
#
_symmetry.space_group_name_H-M   'P 1'
#
loop_
_entity.id
_entity.type
_entity.pdbx_description
1 polymer ?
#
loop_
_entity_poly.entity_id
_entity_poly.type
_entity_poly.pdbx_seq_one_letter_code
_entity_poly.pdbx_strand_id
1 'polypeptide(L)'
;MKLFMAIPLSSTNFSLQYSGSFSKMDVKKLNSFIEAGEHQRIKSGTLQSATFNINVNSGHASGKLRLAYNDLTVAVLNEETGSEKGFFNRILSLFGKVFIIRGTNMLDKNGSMKIGEISHTKKPGEHFFHFIWFALKSGVGDVVGFPSDVNSDN
;
A
#
# COMPACT_ATOMS: atom_id res chain seq x y z
N MET A 1 -13.10 -6.02 8.47
CA MET A 1 -12.72 -4.76 7.81
C MET A 1 -13.88 -3.79 7.95
N LYS A 2 -13.61 -2.52 8.23
CA LYS A 2 -14.63 -1.44 8.17
C LYS A 2 -14.11 -0.35 7.23
N LEU A 3 -15.01 0.19 6.41
CA LEU A 3 -14.73 1.31 5.50
C LEU A 3 -15.88 2.31 5.63
N PHE A 4 -15.55 3.58 5.73
CA PHE A 4 -16.48 4.69 5.67
C PHE A 4 -16.02 5.67 4.60
N MET A 5 -16.96 6.18 3.80
CA MET A 5 -16.67 7.13 2.74
C MET A 5 -17.81 8.15 2.65
N ALA A 6 -17.45 9.43 2.59
CA ALA A 6 -18.33 10.55 2.36
C ALA A 6 -17.96 11.20 1.01
N ILE A 7 -18.86 11.09 0.04
CA ILE A 7 -18.68 11.63 -1.32
C ILE A 7 -19.73 12.74 -1.54
N PRO A 8 -19.34 14.02 -1.45
CA PRO A 8 -20.25 15.12 -1.73
C PRO A 8 -20.55 15.20 -3.24
N LEU A 9 -21.78 14.83 -3.63
CA LEU A 9 -22.20 14.82 -5.04
C LEU A 9 -22.32 16.22 -5.67
N SER A 10 -22.48 17.25 -4.85
CA SER A 10 -22.56 18.65 -5.29
C SER A 10 -21.19 19.33 -5.42
N SER A 11 -20.10 18.62 -5.15
CA SER A 11 -18.75 19.17 -5.21
C SER A 11 -18.37 19.51 -6.64
N THR A 12 -17.85 20.72 -6.86
CA THR A 12 -17.33 21.16 -8.17
C THR A 12 -15.91 20.68 -8.44
N ASN A 13 -15.23 20.15 -7.44
CA ASN A 13 -13.89 19.58 -7.52
C ASN A 13 -13.88 18.14 -6.99
N PHE A 14 -12.79 17.42 -7.27
CA PHE A 14 -12.58 16.06 -6.76
C PHE A 14 -12.25 16.10 -5.27
N SER A 15 -13.28 16.08 -4.42
CA SER A 15 -13.16 16.12 -2.97
C SER A 15 -14.03 15.04 -2.33
N LEU A 16 -13.49 14.42 -1.29
CA LEU A 16 -14.13 13.33 -0.55
C LEU A 16 -13.39 13.08 0.76
N GLN A 17 -14.02 12.36 1.68
CA GLN A 17 -13.36 11.86 2.88
C GLN A 17 -13.59 10.37 3.00
N TYR A 18 -12.56 9.63 3.40
CA TYR A 18 -12.71 8.21 3.67
C TYR A 18 -11.76 7.74 4.75
N SER A 19 -12.21 6.73 5.48
CA SER A 19 -11.47 6.16 6.60
C SER A 19 -11.79 4.68 6.70
N GLY A 20 -10.92 3.94 7.36
CA GLY A 20 -11.11 2.51 7.49
C GLY A 20 -10.26 1.88 8.56
N SER A 21 -10.58 0.62 8.84
CA SER A 21 -9.81 -0.21 9.76
C SER A 21 -9.74 -1.66 9.34
N PHE A 22 -8.58 -2.25 9.64
CA PHE A 22 -8.31 -3.67 9.53
C PHE A 22 -7.95 -4.22 10.90
N SER A 23 -8.50 -5.39 11.19
CA SER A 23 -8.16 -6.16 12.38
C SER A 23 -7.04 -7.14 12.06
N LYS A 24 -6.59 -7.86 13.08
CA LYS A 24 -5.49 -8.82 12.97
C LYS A 24 -5.69 -9.82 11.83
N MET A 25 -4.69 -9.99 10.98
CA MET A 25 -4.68 -10.97 9.90
C MET A 25 -3.27 -11.36 9.44
N ASP A 26 -3.15 -12.52 8.81
CA ASP A 26 -1.98 -12.87 8.00
C ASP A 26 -1.98 -12.00 6.73
N VAL A 27 -0.94 -11.17 6.55
CA VAL A 27 -0.85 -10.24 5.41
C VAL A 27 -0.62 -10.95 4.08
N LYS A 28 -0.17 -12.21 4.06
CA LYS A 28 -0.05 -12.99 2.81
C LYS A 28 -1.38 -13.18 2.11
N LYS A 29 -2.51 -13.09 2.84
CA LYS A 29 -3.86 -13.12 2.24
C LYS A 29 -4.10 -11.96 1.27
N LEU A 30 -3.29 -10.90 1.33
CA LEU A 30 -3.37 -9.76 0.41
C LEU A 30 -2.62 -10.01 -0.92
N ASN A 31 -1.80 -11.07 -1.02
CA ASN A 31 -1.04 -11.36 -2.25
C ASN A 31 -1.94 -11.59 -3.47
N SER A 32 -3.15 -12.15 -3.29
CA SER A 32 -4.10 -12.32 -4.39
C SER A 32 -4.51 -11.00 -5.03
N PHE A 33 -4.33 -9.88 -4.32
CA PHE A 33 -4.60 -8.53 -4.82
C PHE A 33 -3.32 -7.82 -5.28
N ILE A 34 -2.24 -7.94 -4.51
CA ILE A 34 -0.99 -7.19 -4.74
C ILE A 34 -0.19 -7.75 -5.93
N GLU A 35 -0.16 -9.07 -6.11
CA GLU A 35 0.63 -9.70 -7.18
C GLU A 35 0.11 -9.37 -8.58
N ALA A 36 -1.19 -9.08 -8.71
CA ALA A 36 -1.81 -8.76 -9.99
C ALA A 36 -1.51 -7.32 -10.46
N GLY A 37 -1.00 -6.44 -9.60
CA GLY A 37 -0.91 -5.01 -9.91
C GLY A 37 0.42 -4.32 -9.62
N GLU A 38 1.30 -4.91 -8.79
CA GLU A 38 2.41 -4.14 -8.19
C GLU A 38 3.79 -4.83 -8.23
N HIS A 39 3.92 -5.98 -8.92
CA HIS A 39 5.16 -6.77 -8.99
C HIS A 39 5.82 -7.02 -7.62
N GLN A 40 5.02 -7.07 -6.57
CA GLN A 40 5.44 -7.26 -5.19
C GLN A 40 4.80 -8.51 -4.62
N ARG A 41 5.54 -9.20 -3.74
CA ARG A 41 5.04 -10.37 -3.04
C ARG A 41 5.35 -10.30 -1.56
N ILE A 42 4.31 -10.38 -0.73
CA ILE A 42 4.44 -10.52 0.71
C ILE A 42 4.84 -11.97 1.02
N LYS A 43 6.03 -12.16 1.59
CA LYS A 43 6.56 -13.48 1.96
C LYS A 43 6.16 -13.89 3.38
N SER A 44 6.05 -12.92 4.29
CA SER A 44 5.63 -13.15 5.67
C SER A 44 5.08 -11.86 6.28
N GLY A 45 4.37 -12.02 7.41
CA GLY A 45 4.00 -10.93 8.30
C GLY A 45 2.66 -11.17 8.96
N THR A 46 2.44 -10.50 10.09
CA THR A 46 1.13 -10.44 10.74
C THR A 46 0.74 -8.98 10.91
N LEU A 47 -0.37 -8.58 10.29
CA LEU A 47 -1.02 -7.32 10.60
C LEU A 47 -1.67 -7.49 11.98
N GLN A 48 -1.37 -6.60 12.92
CA GLN A 48 -2.07 -6.54 14.20
C GLN A 48 -3.29 -5.62 14.11
N SER A 49 -3.10 -4.44 13.51
CA SER A 49 -4.18 -3.48 13.26
C SER A 49 -3.75 -2.46 12.22
N ALA A 50 -4.68 -1.97 11.42
CA ALA A 50 -4.50 -0.74 10.65
C ALA A 50 -5.70 0.18 10.85
N THR A 51 -5.44 1.48 10.95
CA THR A 51 -6.47 2.53 10.91
C THR A 51 -5.97 3.71 10.09
N PHE A 52 -6.80 4.22 9.21
CA PHE A 52 -6.47 5.38 8.40
C PHE A 52 -7.63 6.35 8.28
N ASN A 53 -7.28 7.61 8.07
CA ASN A 53 -8.20 8.69 7.73
C ASN A 53 -7.58 9.51 6.60
N ILE A 54 -8.33 9.74 5.54
CA ILE A 54 -7.88 10.46 4.35
C ILE A 54 -8.91 11.53 4.01
N ASN A 55 -8.43 12.75 3.86
CA ASN A 55 -9.19 13.87 3.34
C ASN A 55 -8.66 14.22 1.96
N VAL A 56 -9.57 14.40 1.01
CA VAL A 56 -9.24 14.76 -0.37
C VAL A 56 -9.82 16.12 -0.64
N ASN A 57 -8.96 17.07 -1.01
CA ASN A 57 -9.33 18.40 -1.42
C ASN A 57 -8.78 18.66 -2.81
N SER A 58 -9.66 18.94 -3.77
CA SER A 58 -9.28 19.32 -5.13
C SER A 58 -8.28 18.35 -5.77
N GLY A 59 -8.46 17.05 -5.56
CA GLY A 59 -7.58 16.01 -6.08
C GLY A 59 -6.35 15.71 -5.23
N HIS A 60 -6.07 16.46 -4.16
CA HIS A 60 -4.96 16.17 -3.25
C HIS A 60 -5.46 15.40 -2.02
N ALA A 61 -5.02 14.16 -1.86
CA ALA A 61 -5.25 13.34 -0.68
C ALA A 61 -4.17 13.59 0.36
N SER A 62 -4.60 13.86 1.60
CA SER A 62 -3.75 13.92 2.78
C SER A 62 -4.37 13.17 3.95
N GLY A 63 -3.55 12.66 4.87
CA GLY A 63 -4.06 11.86 5.96
C GLY A 63 -2.99 11.15 6.78
N LYS A 64 -3.43 10.31 7.71
CA LYS A 64 -2.53 9.50 8.54
C LYS A 64 -2.92 8.03 8.51
N LEU A 65 -1.90 7.18 8.52
CA LEU A 65 -2.02 5.74 8.65
C LEU A 65 -1.31 5.27 9.92
N ARG A 66 -2.06 4.64 10.82
CA ARG A 66 -1.49 3.85 11.91
C ARG A 66 -1.50 2.38 11.48
N LEU A 67 -0.32 1.82 11.22
CA LEU A 67 -0.15 0.46 10.70
C LEU A 67 0.74 -0.37 11.62
N ALA A 68 0.14 -1.26 12.41
CA ALA A 68 0.86 -2.11 13.35
C ALA A 68 1.05 -3.52 12.77
N TYR A 69 2.29 -3.98 12.67
CA TYR A 69 2.62 -5.29 12.10
C TYR A 69 3.92 -5.87 12.65
N ASN A 70 4.03 -7.20 12.56
CA ASN A 70 5.24 -7.96 12.91
C ASN A 70 5.74 -8.76 11.71
N ASP A 71 7.06 -8.91 11.64
CA ASP A 71 7.77 -9.87 10.78
C ASP A 71 7.37 -9.76 9.30
N LEU A 72 7.10 -8.54 8.85
CA LEU A 72 6.77 -8.26 7.47
C LEU A 72 8.02 -8.50 6.63
N THR A 73 7.88 -9.33 5.60
CA THR A 73 8.87 -9.49 4.54
C THR A 73 8.17 -9.28 3.20
N VAL A 74 8.60 -8.27 2.45
CA VAL A 74 8.12 -8.01 1.09
C VAL A 74 9.29 -8.21 0.12
N ALA A 75 9.04 -8.97 -0.94
CA ALA A 75 9.95 -9.13 -2.06
C ALA A 75 9.46 -8.27 -3.22
N VAL A 76 10.31 -7.39 -3.73
CA VAL A 76 10.09 -6.67 -5.00
C VAL A 76 10.64 -7.54 -6.13
N LEU A 77 9.81 -7.86 -7.12
CA LEU A 77 10.14 -8.74 -8.23
C LEU A 77 10.65 -7.90 -9.41
N ASN A 78 11.78 -8.31 -10.01
CA ASN A 78 12.26 -7.71 -11.27
C ASN A 78 11.65 -8.45 -12.47
N GLU A 79 11.31 -7.69 -13.53
CA GLU A 79 10.61 -8.14 -14.73
C GLU A 79 11.41 -9.08 -15.66
N GLU A 80 12.70 -9.29 -15.39
CA GLU A 80 13.53 -10.17 -16.23
C GLU A 80 13.22 -11.65 -15.93
N THR A 81 12.09 -12.18 -16.43
CA THR A 81 11.95 -13.58 -16.89
C THR A 81 10.54 -13.89 -17.46
N GLY A 82 10.29 -13.42 -18.69
CA GLY A 82 9.48 -13.97 -19.80
C GLY A 82 8.22 -14.87 -19.62
N SER A 83 7.23 -14.56 -20.47
CA SER A 83 6.17 -15.43 -21.04
C SER A 83 4.99 -15.87 -20.18
N GLU A 84 3.79 -15.54 -20.68
CA GLU A 84 2.43 -15.66 -20.12
C GLU A 84 1.98 -17.06 -19.66
N LYS A 85 2.73 -18.14 -19.94
CA LYS A 85 2.39 -19.51 -19.47
C LYS A 85 3.21 -19.99 -18.28
N GLY A 86 4.23 -19.23 -17.84
CA GLY A 86 5.17 -19.64 -16.79
C GLY A 86 5.15 -18.80 -15.52
N PHE A 87 4.31 -17.75 -15.45
CA PHE A 87 4.35 -16.73 -14.40
C PHE A 87 4.30 -17.29 -12.97
N PHE A 88 3.46 -18.30 -12.71
CA PHE A 88 3.35 -18.93 -11.39
C PHE A 88 4.49 -19.91 -11.06
N ASN A 89 5.05 -20.60 -12.06
CA ASN A 89 6.13 -21.57 -11.85
C ASN A 89 7.52 -20.91 -11.73
N ARG A 90 7.71 -19.69 -12.27
CA ARG A 90 8.99 -18.98 -12.26
C ARG A 90 9.32 -18.23 -10.97
N ILE A 91 8.33 -17.91 -10.13
CA ILE A 91 8.54 -17.24 -8.82
C ILE A 91 9.39 -18.11 -7.88
N LEU A 92 9.42 -19.44 -8.09
CA LEU A 92 10.23 -20.38 -7.33
C LEU A 92 11.72 -20.34 -7.68
N SER A 93 12.13 -19.84 -8.85
CA SER A 93 13.52 -19.93 -9.34
C SER A 93 14.34 -18.63 -9.24
N LEU A 94 13.80 -17.54 -8.71
CA LEU A 94 14.46 -16.23 -8.75
C LEU A 94 15.39 -15.99 -7.56
N PHE A 95 16.57 -16.61 -7.60
CA PHE A 95 17.79 -16.15 -6.90
C PHE A 95 18.51 -15.05 -7.70
N GLY A 96 17.77 -14.14 -8.33
CA GLY A 96 18.28 -12.84 -8.82
C GLY A 96 18.21 -11.80 -7.70
N LYS A 97 18.80 -10.60 -7.87
CA LYS A 97 18.79 -9.50 -6.88
C LYS A 97 17.36 -9.06 -6.48
N VAL A 98 16.71 -9.80 -5.59
CA VAL A 98 15.42 -9.43 -4.99
C VAL A 98 15.70 -8.36 -3.95
N PHE A 99 15.14 -7.17 -4.13
CA PHE A 99 15.08 -6.20 -3.04
C PHE A 99 14.08 -6.70 -2.01
N ILE A 100 14.56 -6.98 -0.80
CA ILE A 100 13.75 -7.52 0.29
C ILE A 100 13.60 -6.44 1.35
N ILE A 101 12.36 -6.04 1.59
CA ILE A 101 12.01 -5.15 2.70
C ILE A 101 11.61 -6.02 3.88
N ARG A 102 12.25 -5.78 5.03
CA ARG A 102 11.91 -6.44 6.28
C ARG A 102 11.63 -5.40 7.34
N GLY A 103 10.60 -5.63 8.15
CA GLY A 103 10.32 -4.74 9.25
C GLY A 103 9.27 -5.25 10.21
N THR A 104 9.22 -4.56 11.35
CA THR A 104 8.18 -4.63 12.36
C THR A 104 7.86 -3.19 12.74
N ASN A 105 6.58 -2.83 12.80
CA ASN A 105 6.12 -1.55 13.32
C ASN A 105 5.13 -1.82 14.44
N MET A 106 5.60 -1.74 15.67
CA MET A 106 4.82 -1.94 16.88
C MET A 106 5.05 -0.77 17.83
N LEU A 107 4.19 -0.66 18.84
CA LEU A 107 4.46 0.25 19.95
C LEU A 107 5.79 -0.14 20.60
N ASP A 108 6.70 0.82 20.66
CA ASP A 108 7.94 0.71 21.40
C ASP A 108 7.70 0.82 22.91
N LYS A 109 8.79 0.76 23.69
CA LYS A 109 8.75 0.87 25.16
C LYS A 109 8.18 2.20 25.65
N ASN A 110 8.19 3.23 24.81
CA ASN A 110 7.68 4.57 25.10
C ASN A 110 6.26 4.77 24.56
N GLY A 111 5.62 3.71 24.04
CA GLY A 111 4.28 3.79 23.46
C GLY A 111 4.22 4.49 22.11
N SER A 112 5.36 4.66 21.43
CA SER A 112 5.47 5.29 20.11
C SER A 112 5.59 4.25 18.99
N MET A 113 5.14 4.60 17.78
CA MET A 113 5.33 3.79 16.58
C MET A 113 5.42 4.72 15.36
N LYS A 114 5.97 4.24 14.24
CA LYS A 114 5.96 5.02 13.00
C LYS A 114 4.52 5.18 12.51
N ILE A 115 4.13 6.43 12.25
CA ILE A 115 2.86 6.79 11.62
C ILE A 115 3.17 7.12 10.16
N GLY A 116 2.38 6.56 9.25
CA GLY A 116 2.50 6.86 7.82
C GLY A 116 1.80 8.16 7.50
N GLU A 117 2.52 9.08 6.87
CA GLU A 117 1.93 10.26 6.27
C GLU A 117 1.38 9.90 4.89
N ILE A 118 0.08 10.16 4.70
CA ILE A 118 -0.59 9.93 3.42
C ILE A 118 -0.49 11.22 2.62
N SER A 119 0.04 11.10 1.41
CA SER A 119 0.08 12.18 0.43
C SER A 119 -0.02 11.58 -0.97
N HIS A 120 -1.01 12.00 -1.75
CA HIS A 120 -1.14 11.61 -3.16
C HIS A 120 -1.92 12.67 -3.92
N THR A 121 -1.44 13.06 -5.09
CA THR A 121 -2.12 14.02 -5.95
C THR A 121 -2.67 13.31 -7.17
N LYS A 122 -3.95 13.52 -7.43
CA LYS A 122 -4.67 12.86 -8.52
C LYS A 122 -4.00 13.18 -9.85
N LYS A 123 -3.61 12.14 -10.59
CA LYS A 123 -3.04 12.29 -11.94
C LYS A 123 -4.16 12.49 -12.99
N PRO A 124 -3.87 13.18 -14.11
CA PRO A 124 -4.76 13.20 -15.26
C PRO A 124 -5.12 11.77 -15.70
N GLY A 125 -6.39 11.50 -16.00
CA GLY A 125 -6.86 10.16 -16.39
C GLY A 125 -6.95 9.13 -15.26
N GLU A 126 -6.45 9.41 -14.05
CA GLU A 126 -6.53 8.47 -12.92
C GLU A 126 -7.98 8.22 -12.50
N HIS A 127 -8.37 6.94 -12.52
CA HIS A 127 -9.70 6.48 -12.13
C HIS A 127 -9.90 6.55 -10.61
N PHE A 128 -11.16 6.65 -10.17
CA PHE A 128 -11.52 6.84 -8.77
C PHE A 128 -10.88 5.82 -7.82
N PHE A 129 -11.07 4.52 -8.06
CA PHE A 129 -10.51 3.48 -7.18
C PHE A 129 -8.98 3.39 -7.24
N HIS A 130 -8.40 3.74 -8.39
CA HIS A 130 -6.95 3.81 -8.55
C HIS A 130 -6.38 4.89 -7.61
N PHE A 131 -7.00 6.08 -7.61
CA PHE A 131 -6.65 7.16 -6.70
C PHE A 131 -6.79 6.78 -5.21
N ILE A 132 -7.91 6.15 -4.83
CA ILE A 132 -8.14 5.67 -3.46
C ILE A 132 -7.03 4.70 -3.03
N TRP A 133 -6.67 3.77 -3.91
CA TRP A 133 -5.62 2.80 -3.65
C TRP A 133 -4.25 3.46 -3.48
N PHE A 134 -3.84 4.34 -4.40
CA PHE A 134 -2.51 4.98 -4.35
C PHE A 134 -2.35 5.94 -3.18
N ALA A 135 -3.41 6.66 -2.81
CA ALA A 135 -3.42 7.47 -1.60
C ALA A 135 -3.21 6.62 -0.34
N LEU A 136 -3.89 5.49 -0.20
CA LEU A 136 -3.63 4.59 0.93
C LEU A 136 -2.23 3.95 0.86
N LYS A 137 -1.80 3.55 -0.34
CA LYS A 137 -0.48 2.95 -0.61
C LYS A 137 0.65 3.90 -0.23
N SER A 138 0.53 5.21 -0.44
CA SER A 138 1.59 6.16 -0.08
C SER A 138 1.84 6.17 1.43
N GLY A 139 0.80 6.15 2.26
CA GLY A 139 0.94 6.01 3.71
C GLY A 139 1.54 4.66 4.13
N VAL A 140 1.19 3.56 3.45
CA VAL A 140 1.81 2.25 3.69
C VAL A 140 3.29 2.29 3.34
N GLY A 141 3.64 2.85 2.19
CA GLY A 141 5.02 2.99 1.72
C GLY A 141 5.87 3.85 2.61
N ASP A 142 5.31 4.94 3.15
CA ASP A 142 5.99 5.75 4.15
C ASP A 142 6.33 4.92 5.39
N VAL A 143 5.41 4.11 5.93
CA VAL A 143 5.71 3.25 7.09
C VAL A 143 6.71 2.14 6.75
N VAL A 144 6.44 1.37 5.70
CA VAL A 144 7.15 0.13 5.35
C VAL A 144 8.52 0.42 4.72
N GLY A 145 8.70 1.61 4.13
CA GLY A 145 9.93 1.99 3.42
C GLY A 145 9.98 1.44 2.00
N PHE A 146 8.85 1.46 1.28
CA PHE A 146 8.89 1.17 -0.16
C PHE A 146 9.75 2.23 -0.86
N PRO A 147 10.60 1.85 -1.84
CA PRO A 147 11.22 2.83 -2.71
C PRO A 147 10.08 3.60 -3.38
N SER A 148 10.11 4.93 -3.28
CA SER A 148 9.16 5.79 -3.97
C SER A 148 9.27 5.51 -5.47
N ASP A 149 8.14 5.45 -6.17
CA ASP A 149 8.07 5.37 -7.63
C ASP A 149 8.57 6.69 -8.25
N VAL A 150 9.86 6.99 -8.06
CA VAL A 150 10.60 8.02 -8.80
C VAL A 150 10.96 7.38 -10.13
N ASN A 151 9.98 7.29 -11.03
CA ASN A 151 10.11 7.21 -12.50
C ASN A 151 8.79 6.72 -13.11
N SER A 152 7.83 7.63 -13.27
CA SER A 152 6.79 7.50 -14.30
C SER A 152 6.65 8.79 -15.11
N ASP A 153 7.73 9.56 -15.19
CA ASP A 153 7.86 10.73 -16.06
C ASP A 153 8.99 10.43 -17.05
N ASN A 154 8.63 9.76 -18.13
CA ASN A 154 9.29 9.81 -19.44
C ASN A 154 8.23 9.55 -20.50
#